data_AF-A0A914A6X4-F1
#
_entry.id   AF-A0A914A6X4-F1
#
_cell.length_a   1.000
_cell.length_b   1.000
_cell.length_c   1.000
_cell.angle_alpha   90.00
_cell.angle_beta   90.00
_cell.angle_gamma   90.00
#
_symmetry.space_group_name_H-M   'P 1'
#
loop_
_entity.id
_entity.type
_entity.pdbx_description
1 polymer ?
#
loop_
_entity_poly.entity_id
_entity_poly.type
_entity_poly.pdbx_seq_one_letter_code
_entity_poly.pdbx_strand_id
1 'polypeptide(L)'
;LPTSDQEAGSDVGARSWVKLTGRKLLMHIGLTDSICDSSGARHLPEFGRGCYLRDKLTCSGLPTLHSAFAESTRGELVFVGVKRRDEAWDKEQFICEFPNGEMTLTDPVVRDYRSFGNGYPQYLVVITCPMPPSISDEVNRRGIRRFRVNFRLASDPRYAYTGVPVCLTESHRRELTLCTMVKDMGKYIPDWLFYYKNLGVEHVYIYDNDPRTTMPEDLRGYLDTGFVTLIPWAHTPSPDKTYLEVQIAHENDCLWRLRHNTEWVLKVDVDEFVQPMDPNRTRITDYLTDPRLKSLATIKLRNWFFGRPPNSKKKIVAARTVFERNPWRVPDATPENRGRDKCIVRPINVHYFKIHGVKIGGDTLTLDPEDDLRLVHYRKDNPRHRGFRMRQLVKDASMIEIWKKMTSGRDVSPELFKQHTDASLP
;
A
#
# COMPACT_ATOMS: atom_id res chain seq x y z
N LEU A 1 -49.93 -11.77 -38.72
CA LEU A 1 -48.90 -10.70 -38.74
C LEU A 1 -48.82 -10.13 -37.33
N PRO A 2 -47.77 -10.46 -36.56
CA PRO A 2 -47.73 -10.26 -35.11
C PRO A 2 -46.94 -9.01 -34.68
N THR A 3 -47.28 -8.53 -33.47
CA THR A 3 -46.42 -7.88 -32.44
C THR A 3 -45.78 -6.52 -32.78
N SER A 4 -45.59 -5.56 -31.87
CA SER A 4 -45.37 -5.60 -30.42
C SER A 4 -45.57 -4.21 -29.79
N ASP A 5 -46.22 -4.14 -28.64
CA ASP A 5 -45.93 -3.13 -27.61
C ASP A 5 -44.82 -3.68 -26.71
N GLN A 6 -43.77 -2.89 -26.46
CA GLN A 6 -42.80 -3.13 -25.39
C GLN A 6 -42.54 -1.84 -24.63
N GLU A 7 -42.93 -1.88 -23.36
CA GLU A 7 -42.57 -0.92 -22.31
C GLU A 7 -41.05 -0.94 -22.07
N ALA A 8 -40.51 0.25 -21.83
CA ALA A 8 -39.10 0.50 -21.55
C ALA A 8 -38.74 0.05 -20.13
N GLY A 9 -38.05 -1.09 -20.02
CA GLY A 9 -37.32 -1.51 -18.83
C GLY A 9 -35.90 -0.91 -18.82
N SER A 10 -35.56 -0.20 -17.75
CA SER A 10 -34.24 0.35 -17.49
C SER A 10 -33.24 -0.76 -17.14
N ASP A 11 -32.33 -1.06 -18.06
CA ASP A 11 -31.19 -1.96 -17.80
C ASP A 11 -29.95 -1.12 -17.46
N VAL A 12 -29.72 -0.89 -16.16
CA VAL A 12 -28.48 -0.31 -15.64
C VAL A 12 -27.41 -1.39 -15.75
N GLY A 13 -26.70 -1.37 -16.89
CA GLY A 13 -25.68 -2.36 -17.23
C GLY A 13 -24.67 -2.60 -16.12
N ALA A 14 -24.77 -3.78 -15.51
CA ALA A 14 -23.71 -4.38 -14.71
C ALA A 14 -22.46 -4.49 -15.59
N ARG A 15 -21.47 -3.63 -15.35
CA ARG A 15 -20.19 -3.67 -16.05
C ARG A 15 -19.55 -5.03 -15.78
N SER A 16 -19.23 -5.74 -16.87
CA SER A 16 -18.69 -7.08 -16.84
C SER A 16 -17.44 -7.16 -15.97
N TRP A 17 -17.48 -8.04 -14.98
CA TRP A 17 -16.32 -8.46 -14.23
C TRP A 17 -15.28 -9.01 -15.21
N VAL A 18 -14.04 -8.48 -15.17
CA VAL A 18 -12.93 -9.07 -15.92
C VAL A 18 -12.73 -10.48 -15.38
N LYS A 19 -13.12 -11.47 -16.19
CA LYS A 19 -12.87 -12.89 -15.89
C LYS A 19 -11.36 -13.12 -15.93
N LEU A 20 -10.76 -13.35 -14.76
CA LEU A 20 -9.37 -13.78 -14.65
C LEU A 20 -9.27 -15.20 -15.19
N THR A 21 -8.81 -15.36 -16.44
CA THR A 21 -8.63 -16.67 -17.08
C THR A 21 -7.17 -16.92 -17.35
N GLY A 22 -6.49 -17.59 -16.41
CA GLY A 22 -5.16 -18.18 -16.62
C GLY A 22 -5.24 -19.69 -16.43
N ARG A 23 -4.78 -20.48 -17.42
CA ARG A 23 -4.56 -21.93 -17.26
C ARG A 23 -3.22 -22.14 -16.55
N LYS A 24 -3.24 -22.82 -15.41
CA LYS A 24 -2.06 -23.18 -14.60
C LYS A 24 -1.66 -24.63 -14.91
N LEU A 25 -0.42 -24.87 -15.33
CA LEU A 25 0.12 -26.19 -15.71
C LEU A 25 1.45 -26.44 -14.98
N LEU A 26 1.69 -27.67 -14.50
CA LEU A 26 3.01 -28.10 -13.99
C LEU A 26 3.86 -28.65 -15.14
N MET A 27 5.15 -28.33 -15.19
CA MET A 27 6.08 -28.77 -16.24
C MET A 27 7.45 -29.17 -15.65
N HIS A 28 8.17 -30.06 -16.32
CA HIS A 28 9.59 -30.37 -16.02
C HIS A 28 10.43 -29.94 -17.23
N ILE A 29 11.28 -28.91 -17.07
CA ILE A 29 12.15 -28.38 -18.14
C ILE A 29 13.61 -28.42 -17.65
N GLY A 30 14.54 -28.84 -18.51
CA GLY A 30 15.98 -28.90 -18.22
C GLY A 30 16.61 -27.51 -18.04
N LEU A 31 17.61 -27.39 -17.15
CA LEU A 31 18.24 -26.14 -16.76
C LEU A 31 19.26 -25.66 -17.82
N THR A 32 19.04 -24.47 -18.38
CA THR A 32 20.01 -23.74 -19.23
C THR A 32 20.60 -22.54 -18.48
N ASP A 33 21.77 -22.05 -18.90
CA ASP A 33 22.38 -20.82 -18.40
C ASP A 33 21.41 -19.62 -18.46
N SER A 34 21.37 -18.81 -17.39
CA SER A 34 20.49 -17.65 -17.29
C SER A 34 21.15 -16.37 -17.82
N ILE A 35 20.48 -15.67 -18.73
CA ILE A 35 20.91 -14.38 -19.30
C ILE A 35 20.80 -13.25 -18.27
N CYS A 36 19.80 -13.33 -17.39
CA CYS A 36 19.68 -12.42 -16.25
C CYS A 36 19.93 -13.23 -14.99
N ASP A 37 20.94 -12.84 -14.21
CA ASP A 37 21.19 -13.48 -12.92
C ASP A 37 20.88 -12.46 -11.83
N SER A 38 19.82 -12.70 -11.06
CA SER A 38 19.46 -11.85 -9.92
C SER A 38 20.37 -12.05 -8.70
N SER A 39 21.32 -12.99 -8.75
CA SER A 39 22.42 -13.08 -7.78
C SER A 39 23.27 -11.80 -7.73
N GLY A 40 23.22 -10.97 -8.79
CA GLY A 40 23.81 -9.64 -8.87
C GLY A 40 23.20 -8.57 -7.95
N ALA A 41 22.27 -8.91 -7.06
CA ALA A 41 21.87 -8.05 -5.93
C ALA A 41 23.07 -7.92 -4.97
N ARG A 42 24.01 -7.03 -5.29
CA ARG A 42 25.36 -6.90 -4.69
C ARG A 42 25.42 -6.66 -3.19
N HIS A 43 24.28 -6.56 -2.54
CA HIS A 43 24.15 -6.54 -1.09
C HIS A 43 22.77 -7.12 -0.73
N LEU A 44 22.65 -8.44 -0.64
CA LEU A 44 21.87 -8.96 0.48
C LEU A 44 22.70 -8.55 1.71
N PRO A 45 22.25 -7.58 2.53
CA PRO A 45 22.91 -7.41 3.82
C PRO A 45 22.86 -8.76 4.53
N GLU A 46 23.88 -9.08 5.33
CA GLU A 46 23.75 -10.12 6.35
C GLU A 46 22.33 -10.08 6.90
N PHE A 47 21.68 -11.23 6.99
CA PHE A 47 20.30 -11.28 7.44
C PHE A 47 20.15 -10.63 8.82
N GLY A 48 19.81 -9.35 8.86
CA GLY A 48 18.62 -8.98 9.60
C GLY A 48 17.46 -9.76 9.00
N ARG A 49 16.59 -10.30 9.85
CA ARG A 49 15.36 -11.03 9.48
C ARG A 49 14.65 -10.34 8.27
N GLY A 50 14.61 -10.89 7.03
CA GLY A 50 13.79 -10.28 5.96
C GLY A 50 13.91 -10.81 4.51
N CYS A 51 12.86 -10.57 3.69
CA CYS A 51 12.73 -10.97 2.27
C CYS A 51 12.28 -9.83 1.34
N TYR A 52 12.76 -8.62 1.57
CA TYR A 52 12.44 -7.46 0.73
C TYR A 52 13.59 -7.20 -0.24
N LEU A 53 13.25 -6.77 -1.46
CA LEU A 53 14.25 -6.44 -2.47
C LEU A 53 14.86 -5.07 -2.13
N ARG A 54 16.19 -5.01 -1.96
CA ARG A 54 16.90 -3.73 -1.76
C ARG A 54 16.73 -2.82 -2.98
N ASP A 55 16.86 -3.38 -4.18
CA ASP A 55 16.57 -2.72 -5.44
C ASP A 55 15.70 -3.62 -6.32
N LYS A 56 14.95 -3.03 -7.25
CA LYS A 56 14.06 -3.75 -8.16
C LYS A 56 14.85 -4.65 -9.12
N LEU A 57 14.27 -5.78 -9.50
CA LEU A 57 14.83 -6.67 -10.52
C LEU A 57 14.57 -6.08 -11.90
N THR A 58 15.60 -6.00 -12.73
CA THR A 58 15.51 -5.52 -14.11
C THR A 58 16.26 -6.46 -15.04
N CYS A 59 15.67 -6.78 -16.19
CA CYS A 59 16.34 -7.46 -17.29
C CYS A 59 15.57 -7.18 -18.57
N SER A 60 16.29 -6.94 -19.68
CA SER A 60 15.64 -6.79 -20.98
C SER A 60 14.87 -8.07 -21.33
N GLY A 61 13.61 -7.94 -21.76
CA GLY A 61 12.74 -9.07 -22.08
C GLY A 61 11.95 -9.64 -20.88
N LEU A 62 12.24 -9.21 -19.65
CA LEU A 62 11.50 -9.59 -18.45
C LEU A 62 10.78 -8.40 -17.81
N PRO A 63 9.75 -8.65 -16.96
CA PRO A 63 9.12 -7.61 -16.17
C PRO A 63 10.08 -6.95 -15.17
N THR A 64 10.02 -5.63 -15.03
CA THR A 64 10.63 -4.96 -13.87
C THR A 64 9.84 -5.29 -12.60
N LEU A 65 10.45 -6.07 -11.69
CA LEU A 65 9.81 -6.52 -10.45
C LEU A 65 10.33 -5.76 -9.24
N HIS A 66 9.41 -5.19 -8.45
CA HIS A 66 9.73 -4.40 -7.26
C HIS A 66 9.64 -5.24 -5.98
N SER A 67 8.82 -6.28 -5.98
CA SER A 67 8.72 -7.20 -4.85
C SER A 67 8.29 -8.60 -5.27
N ALA A 68 8.63 -9.56 -4.40
CA ALA A 68 8.20 -10.94 -4.47
C ALA A 68 7.91 -11.46 -3.06
N PHE A 69 6.80 -12.18 -2.87
CA PHE A 69 6.42 -12.76 -1.57
C PHE A 69 5.48 -13.95 -1.75
N ALA A 70 5.32 -14.77 -0.71
CA ALA A 70 4.39 -15.90 -0.68
C ALA A 70 3.16 -15.53 0.16
N GLU A 71 1.98 -15.52 -0.44
CA GLU A 71 0.71 -15.34 0.24
C GLU A 71 0.29 -16.67 0.88
N SER A 72 0.18 -16.69 2.21
CA SER A 72 0.03 -17.92 2.98
C SER A 72 -1.37 -18.50 2.92
N THR A 73 -2.40 -17.67 2.73
CA THR A 73 -3.81 -18.09 2.74
C THR A 73 -4.19 -18.84 1.46
N ARG A 74 -3.81 -18.35 0.28
CA ARG A 74 -4.11 -19.00 -1.01
C ARG A 74 -3.02 -19.93 -1.51
N GLY A 75 -1.86 -19.93 -0.85
CA GLY A 75 -0.73 -20.72 -1.29
C GLY A 75 -0.19 -20.23 -2.64
N GLU A 76 0.01 -18.93 -2.82
CA GLU A 76 0.48 -18.34 -4.08
C GLU A 76 1.72 -17.48 -3.84
N LEU A 77 2.74 -17.61 -4.70
CA LEU A 77 3.76 -16.58 -4.86
C LEU A 77 3.15 -15.40 -5.61
N VAL A 78 3.51 -14.19 -5.21
CA VAL A 78 3.08 -12.95 -5.84
C VAL A 78 4.31 -12.13 -6.20
N PHE A 79 4.36 -11.70 -7.45
CA PHE A 79 5.33 -10.74 -7.95
C PHE A 79 4.60 -9.46 -8.32
N VAL A 80 5.05 -8.34 -7.77
CA VAL A 80 4.53 -7.01 -8.09
C VAL A 80 5.59 -6.23 -8.84
N GLY A 81 5.21 -5.69 -9.99
CA GLY A 81 6.11 -4.98 -10.86
C GLY A 81 5.40 -3.90 -11.67
N VAL A 82 6.16 -3.25 -12.52
CA VAL A 82 5.60 -2.29 -13.46
C VAL A 82 6.14 -2.51 -14.86
N LYS A 83 5.34 -2.15 -15.84
CA LYS A 83 5.62 -2.32 -17.26
C LYS A 83 5.79 -0.97 -17.96
N ARG A 84 6.69 -0.89 -18.94
CA ARG A 84 6.81 0.22 -19.90
C ARG A 84 5.90 0.01 -21.11
N ARG A 85 5.56 1.09 -21.81
CA ARG A 85 4.63 1.05 -22.96
C ARG A 85 5.13 0.21 -24.13
N ASP A 86 6.43 0.26 -24.38
CA ASP A 86 7.15 -0.40 -25.47
C ASP A 86 7.47 -1.87 -25.18
N GLU A 87 7.28 -2.32 -23.94
CA GLU A 87 7.45 -3.72 -23.58
C GLU A 87 6.26 -4.56 -24.06
N ALA A 88 6.52 -5.79 -24.50
CA ALA A 88 5.50 -6.73 -24.99
C ALA A 88 5.40 -8.02 -24.15
N TRP A 89 6.28 -8.19 -23.14
CA TRP A 89 6.38 -9.41 -22.34
C TRP A 89 5.11 -9.73 -21.54
N ASP A 90 4.17 -8.80 -21.39
CA ASP A 90 2.90 -9.02 -20.68
C ASP A 90 1.93 -9.92 -21.44
N LYS A 91 2.21 -10.24 -22.71
CA LYS A 91 1.50 -11.26 -23.48
C LYS A 91 2.07 -12.67 -23.27
N GLU A 92 3.24 -12.76 -22.67
CA GLU A 92 3.95 -14.02 -22.45
C GLU A 92 3.41 -14.78 -21.22
N GLN A 93 3.84 -16.03 -21.12
CA GLN A 93 3.71 -16.85 -19.92
C GLN A 93 5.04 -16.94 -19.19
N PHE A 94 4.98 -17.23 -17.90
CA PHE A 94 6.12 -17.31 -17.01
C PHE A 94 6.11 -18.62 -16.24
N ILE A 95 7.29 -19.09 -15.89
CA ILE A 95 7.49 -20.30 -15.08
C ILE A 95 8.06 -19.86 -13.73
N CYS A 96 7.39 -20.25 -12.65
CA CYS A 96 7.95 -20.21 -11.32
C CYS A 96 8.52 -21.58 -10.97
N GLU A 97 9.82 -21.63 -10.71
CA GLU A 97 10.55 -22.82 -10.28
C GLU A 97 10.82 -22.73 -8.78
N PHE A 98 10.41 -23.78 -8.06
CA PHE A 98 10.46 -23.87 -6.60
C PHE A 98 11.72 -24.62 -6.13
N PRO A 99 12.09 -24.50 -4.84
CA PRO A 99 13.33 -25.10 -4.31
C PRO A 99 13.49 -26.61 -4.56
N ASN A 100 12.39 -27.34 -4.68
CA ASN A 100 12.37 -28.78 -4.91
C ASN A 100 12.37 -29.16 -6.40
N GLY A 101 12.52 -28.19 -7.30
CA GLY A 101 12.52 -28.38 -8.76
C GLY A 101 11.14 -28.45 -9.41
N GLU A 102 10.06 -28.40 -8.62
CA GLU A 102 8.71 -28.28 -9.20
C GLU A 102 8.52 -26.91 -9.83
N MET A 103 7.72 -26.87 -10.89
CA MET A 103 7.50 -25.65 -11.66
C MET A 103 6.01 -25.43 -11.90
N THR A 104 5.60 -24.16 -11.90
CA THR A 104 4.25 -23.76 -12.30
C THR A 104 4.29 -22.74 -13.42
N LEU A 105 3.53 -23.00 -14.49
CA LEU A 105 3.27 -22.07 -15.57
C LEU A 105 2.15 -21.09 -15.16
N THR A 106 2.39 -19.80 -15.34
CA THR A 106 1.46 -18.72 -15.03
C THR A 106 1.46 -17.65 -16.11
N ASP A 107 0.46 -16.79 -16.12
CA ASP A 107 0.43 -15.54 -16.86
C ASP A 107 0.19 -14.35 -15.92
N PRO A 108 0.38 -13.10 -16.38
CA PRO A 108 0.06 -11.91 -15.60
C PRO A 108 -1.45 -11.79 -15.33
N VAL A 109 -1.82 -11.62 -14.05
CA VAL A 109 -3.21 -11.51 -13.58
C VAL A 109 -3.77 -10.11 -13.80
N VAL A 110 -2.92 -9.08 -13.73
CA VAL A 110 -3.31 -7.69 -13.99
C VAL A 110 -2.45 -7.15 -15.13
N ARG A 111 -3.11 -6.86 -16.25
CA ARG A 111 -2.53 -6.20 -17.43
C ARG A 111 -3.26 -4.88 -17.63
N ASP A 112 -2.77 -3.81 -17.03
CA ASP A 112 -3.35 -2.49 -17.27
C ASP A 112 -2.72 -1.86 -18.51
N TYR A 113 -3.56 -1.42 -19.45
CA TYR A 113 -3.15 -0.69 -20.66
C TYR A 113 -3.58 0.78 -20.63
N ARG A 114 -4.20 1.23 -19.53
CA ARG A 114 -4.73 2.59 -19.40
C ARG A 114 -3.68 3.51 -18.80
N SER A 115 -3.05 4.30 -19.66
CA SER A 115 -2.19 5.41 -19.20
C SER A 115 -3.00 6.41 -18.37
N PHE A 116 -2.42 6.90 -17.26
CA PHE A 116 -2.95 8.04 -16.53
C PHE A 116 -1.79 8.96 -16.11
N GLY A 117 -1.91 10.26 -16.37
CA GLY A 117 -0.90 11.27 -16.07
C GLY A 117 -0.31 11.90 -17.34
N ASN A 118 0.12 13.15 -17.25
CA ASN A 118 0.82 13.83 -18.35
C ASN A 118 2.25 13.27 -18.46
N GLY A 119 2.64 12.81 -19.65
CA GLY A 119 4.04 12.46 -19.98
C GLY A 119 4.27 10.98 -20.28
N TYR A 120 4.20 10.09 -19.28
CA TYR A 120 4.65 8.69 -19.42
C TYR A 120 3.67 7.69 -18.78
N PRO A 121 3.04 6.80 -19.56
CA PRO A 121 2.21 5.72 -19.03
C PRO A 121 3.02 4.79 -18.13
N GLN A 122 2.53 4.53 -16.92
CA GLN A 122 3.06 3.50 -16.03
C GLN A 122 1.97 2.47 -15.79
N TYR A 123 2.27 1.23 -16.15
CA TYR A 123 1.34 0.11 -16.07
C TYR A 123 1.75 -0.79 -14.90
N LEU A 124 0.80 -1.20 -14.08
CA LEU A 124 1.03 -2.21 -13.05
C LEU A 124 1.01 -3.59 -13.70
N VAL A 125 1.91 -4.45 -13.26
CA VAL A 125 1.79 -5.89 -13.48
C VAL A 125 1.82 -6.62 -12.15
N VAL A 126 0.93 -7.60 -12.05
CA VAL A 126 0.89 -8.56 -10.94
C VAL A 126 0.86 -9.95 -11.54
N ILE A 127 1.77 -10.80 -11.08
CA ILE A 127 1.88 -12.20 -11.50
C ILE A 127 1.77 -13.07 -10.25
N THR A 128 0.96 -14.13 -10.31
CA THR A 128 0.75 -15.04 -9.19
C THR A 128 1.04 -16.48 -9.58
N CYS A 129 2.02 -17.12 -8.93
CA CYS A 129 2.33 -18.52 -9.17
C CYS A 129 1.74 -19.38 -8.06
N PRO A 130 0.90 -20.38 -8.35
CA PRO A 130 0.49 -21.38 -7.36
C PRO A 130 1.70 -22.03 -6.72
N MET A 131 1.69 -22.21 -5.41
CA MET A 131 2.68 -23.06 -4.76
C MET A 131 2.28 -24.53 -4.97
N PRO A 132 3.20 -25.40 -5.40
CA PRO A 132 2.94 -26.83 -5.46
C PRO A 132 2.50 -27.39 -4.09
N PRO A 133 1.68 -28.45 -4.06
CA PRO A 133 1.21 -29.04 -2.80
C PRO A 133 2.34 -29.46 -1.86
N SER A 134 3.43 -29.99 -2.41
CA SER A 134 4.66 -30.36 -1.70
C SER A 134 5.30 -29.16 -0.98
N ILE A 135 5.47 -28.03 -1.67
CA ILE A 135 6.00 -26.79 -1.10
C ILE A 135 5.05 -26.25 -0.04
N SER A 136 3.75 -26.27 -0.32
CA SER A 136 2.73 -25.84 0.64
C SER A 136 2.76 -26.69 1.91
N ASP A 137 2.92 -28.00 1.78
CA ASP A 137 3.08 -28.93 2.89
C ASP A 137 4.37 -28.68 3.69
N GLU A 138 5.49 -28.42 3.02
CA GLU A 138 6.74 -28.07 3.70
C GLU A 138 6.64 -26.75 4.47
N VAL A 139 6.02 -25.75 3.86
CA VAL A 139 5.73 -24.46 4.49
C VAL A 139 4.88 -24.63 5.74
N ASN A 140 3.81 -25.45 5.67
CA ASN A 140 2.88 -25.66 6.77
C ASN A 140 3.46 -26.58 7.86
N ARG A 141 4.06 -27.72 7.51
CA ARG A 141 4.53 -28.73 8.47
C ARG A 141 5.90 -28.43 9.05
N ARG A 142 6.83 -27.94 8.23
CA ARG A 142 8.22 -27.65 8.66
C ARG A 142 8.42 -26.19 9.05
N GLY A 143 7.38 -25.37 8.99
CA GLY A 143 7.43 -23.96 9.36
C GLY A 143 8.37 -23.15 8.48
N ILE A 144 8.58 -23.55 7.21
CA ILE A 144 9.41 -22.79 6.28
C ILE A 144 8.72 -21.45 6.02
N ARG A 145 9.32 -20.36 6.50
CA ARG A 145 8.82 -18.99 6.29
C ARG A 145 9.51 -18.26 5.16
N ARG A 146 10.60 -18.83 4.63
CA ARG A 146 11.45 -18.20 3.62
C ARG A 146 12.07 -19.25 2.71
N PHE A 147 12.08 -18.95 1.42
CA PHE A 147 12.76 -19.77 0.41
C PHE A 147 13.16 -18.93 -0.80
N ARG A 148 13.80 -19.56 -1.78
CA ARG A 148 14.22 -18.93 -3.04
C ARG A 148 13.49 -19.56 -4.21
N VAL A 149 13.15 -18.75 -5.20
CA VAL A 149 12.44 -19.19 -6.40
C VAL A 149 13.12 -18.64 -7.64
N ASN A 150 13.02 -19.36 -8.75
CA ASN A 150 13.40 -18.80 -10.05
C ASN A 150 12.13 -18.39 -10.80
N PHE A 151 12.17 -17.23 -11.46
CA PHE A 151 11.09 -16.70 -12.28
C PHE A 151 11.57 -16.60 -13.72
N ARG A 152 11.01 -17.40 -14.63
CA ARG A 152 11.52 -17.55 -16.01
C ARG A 152 10.47 -17.16 -17.03
N LEU A 153 10.91 -16.66 -18.17
CA LEU A 153 10.08 -16.55 -19.36
C LEU A 153 9.81 -17.95 -19.92
N ALA A 154 8.55 -18.29 -20.20
CA ALA A 154 8.21 -19.63 -20.69
C ALA A 154 8.67 -19.88 -22.14
N SER A 155 8.62 -18.84 -22.98
CA SER A 155 9.01 -18.92 -24.39
C SER A 155 10.53 -19.01 -24.60
N ASP A 156 11.33 -18.47 -23.67
CA ASP A 156 12.78 -18.63 -23.64
C ASP A 156 13.30 -18.64 -22.17
N PRO A 157 13.40 -19.83 -21.54
CA PRO A 157 13.76 -19.99 -20.13
C PRO A 157 15.16 -19.50 -19.72
N ARG A 158 15.99 -19.10 -20.70
CA ARG A 158 17.27 -18.41 -20.46
C ARG A 158 17.03 -17.01 -19.87
N TYR A 159 15.92 -16.36 -20.19
CA TYR A 159 15.50 -15.13 -19.52
C TYR A 159 14.88 -15.49 -18.17
N ALA A 160 15.63 -15.32 -17.10
CA ALA A 160 15.20 -15.69 -15.75
C ALA A 160 15.61 -14.64 -14.71
N TYR A 161 14.88 -14.55 -13.60
CA TYR A 161 15.40 -14.08 -12.32
C TYR A 161 15.62 -15.30 -11.43
N THR A 162 16.88 -15.62 -11.17
CA THR A 162 17.34 -16.77 -10.37
C THR A 162 17.53 -16.44 -8.89
N GLY A 163 17.10 -17.33 -8.00
CA GLY A 163 17.35 -17.20 -6.57
C GLY A 163 16.61 -16.05 -5.89
N VAL A 164 15.46 -15.63 -6.42
CA VAL A 164 14.64 -14.55 -5.86
C VAL A 164 14.16 -14.93 -4.45
N PRO A 165 14.52 -14.18 -3.40
CA PRO A 165 14.10 -14.49 -2.04
C PRO A 165 12.63 -14.15 -1.84
N VAL A 166 11.86 -15.06 -1.26
CA VAL A 166 10.46 -14.87 -0.90
C VAL A 166 10.21 -15.22 0.56
N CYS A 167 9.40 -14.41 1.24
CA CYS A 167 8.88 -14.71 2.58
C CYS A 167 7.39 -14.96 2.51
N LEU A 168 6.92 -15.80 3.42
CA LEU A 168 5.50 -15.89 3.73
C LEU A 168 5.00 -14.58 4.35
N THR A 169 3.82 -14.18 3.92
CA THR A 169 3.02 -13.13 4.57
C THR A 169 2.46 -13.63 5.90
N GLU A 170 2.33 -12.71 6.87
CA GLU A 170 1.70 -12.99 8.17
C GLU A 170 0.27 -13.46 7.96
N SER A 171 -0.15 -14.52 8.65
CA SER A 171 -1.51 -15.06 8.56
C SER A 171 -2.50 -14.44 9.55
N HIS A 172 -2.07 -13.43 10.32
CA HIS A 172 -2.92 -12.82 11.32
C HIS A 172 -3.93 -11.88 10.65
N ARG A 173 -5.23 -12.14 10.85
CA ARG A 173 -6.30 -11.32 10.32
C ARG A 173 -6.48 -10.06 11.15
N ARG A 174 -6.42 -8.92 10.48
CA ARG A 174 -6.63 -7.58 11.03
C ARG A 174 -7.86 -6.94 10.40
N GLU A 175 -8.62 -6.18 11.17
CA GLU A 175 -9.68 -5.31 10.67
C GLU A 175 -9.09 -4.14 9.89
N LEU A 176 -8.11 -3.42 10.46
CA LEU A 176 -7.56 -2.21 9.85
C LEU A 176 -6.03 -2.18 9.90
N THR A 177 -5.40 -2.20 8.72
CA THR A 177 -3.95 -1.99 8.55
C THR A 177 -3.69 -0.71 7.79
N LEU A 178 -2.58 -0.04 8.06
CA LEU A 178 -2.17 1.17 7.36
C LEU A 178 -0.93 0.90 6.52
N CYS A 179 -0.91 1.41 5.29
CA CYS A 179 0.30 1.43 4.47
C CYS A 179 0.70 2.85 4.06
N THR A 180 2.00 3.12 4.16
CA THR A 180 2.58 4.39 3.71
C THR A 180 3.98 4.19 3.15
N MET A 181 4.41 5.08 2.26
CA MET A 181 5.81 5.18 1.84
C MET A 181 6.38 6.50 2.30
N VAL A 182 7.56 6.44 2.90
CA VAL A 182 8.17 7.59 3.53
C VAL A 182 9.58 7.84 3.01
N LYS A 183 9.98 9.10 2.98
CA LYS A 183 11.36 9.53 2.77
C LYS A 183 11.50 10.95 3.30
N ASP A 184 12.53 11.19 4.13
CA ASP A 184 12.81 12.46 4.81
C ASP A 184 11.71 12.97 5.77
N MET A 185 10.90 12.07 6.35
CA MET A 185 9.80 12.45 7.28
C MET A 185 9.90 11.77 8.65
N GLY A 186 11.02 11.12 8.98
CA GLY A 186 11.17 10.28 10.18
C GLY A 186 10.72 10.94 11.48
N LYS A 187 11.03 12.24 11.68
CA LYS A 187 10.66 13.00 12.88
C LYS A 187 9.16 13.16 13.14
N TYR A 188 8.31 12.94 12.13
CA TYR A 188 6.86 13.06 12.26
C TYR A 188 6.16 11.71 12.54
N ILE A 189 6.88 10.60 12.35
CA ILE A 189 6.33 9.25 12.43
C ILE A 189 5.83 8.90 13.83
N PRO A 190 6.51 9.22 14.95
CA PRO A 190 6.03 8.82 16.28
C PRO A 190 4.64 9.35 16.64
N ASP A 191 4.41 10.66 16.51
CA ASP A 191 3.09 11.27 16.77
C ASP A 191 2.03 10.69 15.82
N TRP A 192 2.38 10.46 14.55
CA TRP A 192 1.49 9.92 13.53
C TRP A 192 1.10 8.45 13.80
N LEU A 193 2.04 7.61 14.22
CA LEU A 193 1.77 6.23 14.63
C LEU A 193 0.88 6.17 15.88
N PHE A 194 1.19 7.01 16.87
CA PHE A 194 0.37 7.10 18.08
C PHE A 194 -1.06 7.52 17.77
N TYR A 195 -1.24 8.50 16.87
CA TYR A 195 -2.55 8.93 16.39
C TYR A 195 -3.33 7.76 15.77
N TYR A 196 -2.76 7.08 14.78
CA TYR A 196 -3.47 6.02 14.06
C TYR A 196 -3.74 4.78 14.90
N LYS A 197 -2.87 4.44 15.87
CA LYS A 197 -3.16 3.40 16.86
C LYS A 197 -4.45 3.72 17.64
N ASN A 198 -4.59 4.97 18.10
CA ASN A 198 -5.79 5.42 18.82
C ASN A 198 -7.05 5.49 17.94
N LEU A 199 -6.91 5.50 16.62
CA LEU A 199 -8.02 5.42 15.66
C LEU A 199 -8.39 3.99 15.27
N GLY A 200 -7.74 2.99 15.86
CA GLY A 200 -8.03 1.58 15.65
C GLY A 200 -7.24 0.92 14.53
N VAL A 201 -6.15 1.53 14.06
CA VAL A 201 -5.18 0.80 13.22
C VAL A 201 -4.48 -0.23 14.09
N GLU A 202 -4.45 -1.48 13.62
CA GLU A 202 -3.84 -2.60 14.35
C GLU A 202 -2.40 -2.88 13.89
N HIS A 203 -2.03 -2.44 12.68
CA HIS A 203 -0.69 -2.63 12.13
C HIS A 203 -0.35 -1.61 11.07
N VAL A 204 0.94 -1.29 10.94
CA VAL A 204 1.44 -0.32 9.98
C VAL A 204 2.59 -0.89 9.16
N TYR A 205 2.46 -0.84 7.83
CA TYR A 205 3.57 -1.05 6.91
C TYR A 205 4.16 0.29 6.48
N ILE A 206 5.43 0.50 6.81
CA ILE A 206 6.20 1.68 6.38
C ILE A 206 7.20 1.22 5.33
N TYR A 207 7.03 1.72 4.10
CA TYR A 207 7.99 1.53 3.02
C TYR A 207 9.02 2.66 3.08
N ASP A 208 10.23 2.34 3.53
CA ASP A 208 11.33 3.28 3.66
C ASP A 208 12.03 3.49 2.32
N ASN A 209 11.69 4.59 1.67
CA ASN A 209 12.27 4.99 0.39
C ASN A 209 13.50 5.91 0.59
N ASP A 210 14.15 5.84 1.75
CA ASP A 210 15.42 6.49 2.02
C ASP A 210 16.57 5.45 2.00
N PRO A 211 17.54 5.57 1.08
CA PRO A 211 18.64 4.61 1.00
C PRO A 211 19.56 4.61 2.23
N ARG A 212 19.53 5.67 3.05
CA ARG A 212 20.32 5.76 4.29
C ARG A 212 19.50 5.50 5.54
N THR A 213 18.18 5.34 5.41
CA THR A 213 17.16 5.40 6.45
C THR A 213 17.26 6.65 7.34
N THR A 214 16.13 7.31 7.55
CA THR A 214 16.03 8.46 8.48
C THR A 214 15.04 8.17 9.62
N MET A 215 14.80 6.89 9.90
CA MET A 215 13.89 6.46 10.95
C MET A 215 14.45 6.82 12.33
N PRO A 216 13.65 7.41 13.23
CA PRO A 216 14.10 7.75 14.57
C PRO A 216 14.28 6.51 15.43
N GLU A 217 15.15 6.58 16.44
CA GLU A 217 15.35 5.50 17.42
C GLU A 217 14.05 5.13 18.15
N ASP A 218 13.18 6.12 18.38
CA ASP A 218 11.85 5.93 18.99
C ASP A 218 10.95 4.96 18.20
N LEU A 219 11.22 4.74 16.90
CA LEU A 219 10.50 3.75 16.11
C LEU A 219 10.75 2.32 16.61
N ARG A 220 11.90 2.08 17.27
CA ARG A 220 12.28 0.75 17.77
C ARG A 220 11.24 0.14 18.69
N GLY A 221 10.62 0.94 19.56
CA GLY A 221 9.53 0.45 20.42
C GLY A 221 8.35 -0.10 19.61
N TYR A 222 7.97 0.59 18.53
CA TYR A 222 6.89 0.17 17.64
C TYR A 222 7.24 -1.10 16.84
N LEU A 223 8.50 -1.21 16.40
CA LEU A 223 9.02 -2.42 15.74
C LEU A 223 9.04 -3.62 16.69
N ASP A 224 9.51 -3.41 17.92
CA ASP A 224 9.64 -4.46 18.94
C ASP A 224 8.27 -4.98 19.40
N THR A 225 7.24 -4.12 19.46
CA THR A 225 5.86 -4.55 19.74
C THR A 225 5.20 -5.29 18.56
N GLY A 226 5.82 -5.28 17.37
CA GLY A 226 5.22 -5.84 16.16
C GLY A 226 4.11 -4.97 15.54
N PHE A 227 3.86 -3.75 16.04
CA PHE A 227 2.88 -2.82 15.49
C PHE A 227 3.30 -2.26 14.11
N VAL A 228 4.60 -2.16 13.87
CA VAL A 228 5.17 -1.64 12.61
C VAL A 228 6.00 -2.71 11.92
N THR A 229 5.78 -2.89 10.62
CA THR A 229 6.75 -3.52 9.72
C THR A 229 7.43 -2.46 8.87
N LEU A 230 8.75 -2.36 8.99
CA LEU A 230 9.57 -1.50 8.15
C LEU A 230 10.08 -2.30 6.94
N ILE A 231 9.76 -1.82 5.73
CA ILE A 231 10.14 -2.43 4.47
C ILE A 231 11.17 -1.53 3.79
N PRO A 232 12.41 -1.99 3.56
CA PRO A 232 13.36 -1.27 2.70
C PRO A 232 12.77 -1.14 1.29
N TRP A 233 12.63 0.09 0.79
CA TRP A 233 11.96 0.41 -0.47
C TRP A 233 12.68 1.51 -1.28
N ALA A 234 13.96 1.72 -1.00
CA ALA A 234 14.81 2.71 -1.66
C ALA A 234 15.29 2.24 -3.05
N HIS A 235 14.35 1.79 -3.89
CA HIS A 235 14.65 1.34 -5.25
C HIS A 235 15.22 2.49 -6.08
N THR A 236 16.20 2.18 -6.93
CA THR A 236 16.82 3.16 -7.81
C THR A 236 15.78 3.66 -8.82
N PRO A 237 15.49 4.98 -8.89
CA PRO A 237 14.63 5.52 -9.95
C PRO A 237 15.26 5.25 -11.32
N SER A 238 14.47 4.86 -12.31
CA SER A 238 14.99 4.72 -13.68
C SER A 238 14.90 6.06 -14.42
N PRO A 239 15.73 6.32 -15.43
CA PRO A 239 15.69 7.58 -16.19
C PRO A 239 14.28 7.93 -16.71
N ASP A 240 13.57 6.91 -17.20
CA ASP A 240 12.21 7.04 -17.74
C ASP A 240 11.10 6.75 -16.71
N LYS A 241 11.47 6.35 -15.49
CA LYS A 241 10.51 6.00 -14.43
C LYS A 241 10.88 6.66 -13.10
N THR A 242 10.02 7.61 -12.74
CA THR A 242 10.22 8.57 -11.66
C THR A 242 9.79 8.01 -10.30
N TYR A 243 9.85 8.85 -9.26
CA TYR A 243 9.24 8.61 -7.94
C TYR A 243 7.81 8.00 -8.01
N LEU A 244 7.05 8.32 -9.07
CA LEU A 244 5.72 7.77 -9.30
C LEU A 244 5.70 6.24 -9.49
N GLU A 245 6.73 5.67 -10.14
CA GLU A 245 6.87 4.22 -10.32
C GLU A 245 6.96 3.54 -8.97
N VAL A 246 7.93 3.99 -8.16
CA VAL A 246 8.23 3.44 -6.85
C VAL A 246 7.02 3.59 -5.93
N GLN A 247 6.28 4.70 -6.08
CA GLN A 247 5.03 4.93 -5.39
C GLN A 247 3.94 3.92 -5.77
N ILE A 248 3.67 3.75 -7.07
CA ILE A 248 2.68 2.77 -7.55
C ILE A 248 3.06 1.36 -7.12
N ALA A 249 4.36 1.01 -7.16
CA ALA A 249 4.83 -0.31 -6.77
C ALA A 249 4.57 -0.61 -5.29
N HIS A 250 4.88 0.30 -4.34
CA HIS A 250 4.60 0.02 -2.92
C HIS A 250 3.10 -0.07 -2.65
N GLU A 251 2.30 0.74 -3.34
CA GLU A 251 0.86 0.76 -3.12
C GLU A 251 0.26 -0.60 -3.42
N ASN A 252 0.75 -1.23 -4.49
CA ASN A 252 0.30 -2.53 -4.93
C ASN A 252 1.01 -3.67 -4.20
N ASP A 253 2.27 -3.53 -3.79
CA ASP A 253 2.90 -4.50 -2.87
C ASP A 253 2.06 -4.65 -1.61
N CYS A 254 1.76 -3.54 -0.92
CA CYS A 254 0.94 -3.55 0.28
C CYS A 254 -0.44 -4.15 0.01
N LEU A 255 -1.10 -3.72 -1.06
CA LEU A 255 -2.44 -4.20 -1.41
C LEU A 255 -2.47 -5.72 -1.56
N TRP A 256 -1.52 -6.28 -2.30
CA TRP A 256 -1.49 -7.71 -2.60
C TRP A 256 -0.96 -8.54 -1.43
N ARG A 257 -0.02 -7.98 -0.66
CA ARG A 257 0.52 -8.58 0.58
C ARG A 257 -0.55 -8.75 1.65
N LEU A 258 -1.50 -7.83 1.72
CA LEU A 258 -2.57 -7.81 2.71
C LEU A 258 -3.89 -8.39 2.19
N ARG A 259 -3.90 -8.95 0.97
CA ARG A 259 -5.12 -9.35 0.26
C ARG A 259 -6.08 -10.21 1.08
N HIS A 260 -5.55 -11.14 1.90
CA HIS A 260 -6.34 -12.09 2.68
C HIS A 260 -6.15 -11.99 4.20
N ASN A 261 -5.26 -11.10 4.65
CA ASN A 261 -4.87 -10.97 6.05
C ASN A 261 -5.34 -9.64 6.67
N THR A 262 -5.95 -8.77 5.86
CA THR A 262 -6.54 -7.53 6.35
C THR A 262 -7.88 -7.28 5.67
N GLU A 263 -8.89 -6.90 6.45
CA GLU A 263 -10.21 -6.53 5.93
C GLU A 263 -10.17 -5.15 5.22
N TRP A 264 -9.57 -4.15 5.86
CA TRP A 264 -9.42 -2.79 5.35
C TRP A 264 -7.98 -2.27 5.44
N VAL A 265 -7.50 -1.66 4.36
CA VAL A 265 -6.19 -1.01 4.29
C VAL A 265 -6.35 0.48 4.12
N LEU A 266 -5.90 1.26 5.10
CA LEU A 266 -5.80 2.71 5.01
C LEU A 266 -4.53 3.12 4.26
N LYS A 267 -4.70 3.99 3.27
CA LYS A 267 -3.67 4.49 2.36
C LYS A 267 -3.47 5.98 2.57
N VAL A 268 -2.46 6.39 3.35
CA VAL A 268 -2.24 7.80 3.75
C VAL A 268 -0.75 8.15 3.82
N ASP A 269 -0.44 9.43 3.64
CA ASP A 269 0.91 9.96 3.78
C ASP A 269 1.16 10.44 5.24
N VAL A 270 2.44 10.58 5.63
CA VAL A 270 2.82 10.96 7.01
C VAL A 270 2.37 12.38 7.41
N ASP A 271 2.08 13.24 6.45
CA ASP A 271 1.51 14.58 6.67
C ASP A 271 -0.03 14.60 6.61
N GLU A 272 -0.68 13.44 6.59
CA GLU A 272 -2.13 13.28 6.46
C GLU A 272 -2.75 12.48 7.61
N PHE A 273 -3.88 12.98 8.11
CA PHE A 273 -4.56 12.49 9.30
C PHE A 273 -6.05 12.30 9.00
N VAL A 274 -6.61 11.13 9.31
CA VAL A 274 -8.06 10.91 9.21
C VAL A 274 -8.73 11.42 10.47
N GLN A 275 -9.62 12.40 10.35
CA GLN A 275 -10.39 12.95 11.45
C GLN A 275 -11.84 12.45 11.41
N PRO A 276 -12.29 11.73 12.44
CA PRO A 276 -13.71 11.47 12.67
C PRO A 276 -14.45 12.74 13.09
N MET A 277 -15.61 12.96 12.47
CA MET A 277 -16.43 14.15 12.69
C MET A 277 -17.62 13.89 13.63
N ASP A 278 -18.07 12.64 13.75
CA ASP A 278 -19.12 12.26 14.70
C ASP A 278 -18.53 12.04 16.10
N PRO A 279 -18.97 12.79 17.14
CA PRO A 279 -18.47 12.62 18.50
C PRO A 279 -18.75 11.23 19.11
N ASN A 280 -19.69 10.47 18.55
CA ASN A 280 -20.01 9.10 18.98
C ASN A 280 -19.18 8.03 18.26
N ARG A 281 -18.51 8.38 17.16
CA ARG A 281 -17.66 7.48 16.37
C ARG A 281 -16.25 8.04 16.34
N THR A 282 -15.46 7.69 17.35
CA THR A 282 -14.15 8.30 17.59
C THR A 282 -13.00 7.59 16.89
N ARG A 283 -13.25 6.42 16.30
CA ARG A 283 -12.26 5.60 15.59
C ARG A 283 -12.65 5.41 14.13
N ILE A 284 -11.68 5.12 13.27
CA ILE A 284 -11.95 4.79 11.86
C ILE A 284 -12.74 3.50 11.78
N THR A 285 -12.41 2.51 12.62
CA THR A 285 -13.10 1.21 12.69
C THR A 285 -14.59 1.34 12.97
N ASP A 286 -15.02 2.38 13.70
CA ASP A 286 -16.44 2.65 13.96
C ASP A 286 -17.23 2.91 12.65
N TYR A 287 -16.54 3.35 11.60
CA TYR A 287 -17.07 3.59 10.25
C TYR A 287 -17.05 2.38 9.32
N LEU A 288 -16.41 1.28 9.73
CA LEU A 288 -16.17 0.10 8.91
C LEU A 288 -17.05 -1.10 9.28
N THR A 289 -17.90 -0.95 10.30
CA THR A 289 -18.73 -2.03 10.87
C THR A 289 -19.94 -2.42 10.04
N ASP A 290 -20.41 -1.53 9.15
CA ASP A 290 -21.61 -1.78 8.34
C ASP A 290 -21.37 -2.92 7.33
N PRO A 291 -22.14 -4.03 7.41
CA PRO A 291 -21.98 -5.17 6.50
C PRO A 291 -22.13 -4.81 5.01
N ARG A 292 -22.87 -3.74 4.67
CA ARG A 292 -23.04 -3.28 3.28
C ARG A 292 -21.72 -2.82 2.66
N LEU A 293 -20.77 -2.39 3.48
CA LEU A 293 -19.43 -2.00 3.02
C LEU A 293 -18.63 -3.19 2.50
N LYS A 294 -19.04 -4.44 2.79
CA LYS A 294 -18.38 -5.66 2.32
C LYS A 294 -18.56 -5.95 0.83
N SER A 295 -19.38 -5.20 0.09
CA SER A 295 -19.37 -5.26 -1.38
C SER A 295 -18.42 -4.24 -2.01
N LEU A 296 -18.06 -3.20 -1.26
CA LEU A 296 -17.23 -2.10 -1.77
C LEU A 296 -15.77 -2.51 -1.91
N ALA A 297 -15.10 -1.84 -2.83
CA ALA A 297 -13.65 -1.91 -2.97
C ALA A 297 -12.96 -0.78 -2.22
N THR A 298 -13.61 0.37 -2.09
CA THR A 298 -12.98 1.56 -1.50
C THR A 298 -13.96 2.48 -0.82
N ILE A 299 -13.51 3.05 0.28
CA ILE A 299 -14.06 4.23 0.92
C ILE A 299 -13.07 5.36 0.68
N LYS A 300 -13.52 6.45 0.07
CA LYS A 300 -12.71 7.62 -0.28
C LYS A 300 -12.90 8.71 0.77
N LEU A 301 -11.78 9.30 1.19
CA LEU A 301 -11.71 10.38 2.15
C LEU A 301 -11.34 11.67 1.42
N ARG A 302 -12.20 12.68 1.53
CA ARG A 302 -11.97 13.98 0.91
C ARG A 302 -10.98 14.80 1.71
N ASN A 303 -10.08 15.45 1.00
CA ASN A 303 -8.99 16.24 1.55
C ASN A 303 -9.42 17.61 2.04
N TRP A 304 -8.94 17.99 3.22
CA TRP A 304 -9.01 19.33 3.78
C TRP A 304 -7.63 19.82 4.14
N PHE A 305 -7.18 20.92 3.50
CA PHE A 305 -5.88 21.47 3.80
C PHE A 305 -5.88 22.24 5.12
N PHE A 306 -4.95 21.85 5.98
CA PHE A 306 -4.64 22.54 7.21
C PHE A 306 -3.25 23.19 7.14
N GLY A 307 -3.08 24.25 7.91
CA GLY A 307 -1.81 24.93 8.06
C GLY A 307 -1.92 26.18 8.93
N ARG A 308 -1.19 27.22 8.55
CA ARG A 308 -1.07 28.45 9.33
C ARG A 308 -0.88 29.68 8.44
N PRO A 309 -1.33 30.88 8.87
CA PRO A 309 -1.03 32.13 8.19
C PRO A 309 0.48 32.38 8.03
N PRO A 310 0.93 33.11 7.00
CA PRO A 310 2.35 33.44 6.82
C PRO A 310 2.99 34.12 8.03
N ASN A 311 2.28 35.05 8.67
CA ASN A 311 2.78 35.87 9.79
C ASN A 311 2.43 35.27 11.16
N SER A 312 2.42 33.94 11.27
CA SER A 312 2.11 33.26 12.53
C SER A 312 3.15 33.57 13.61
N LYS A 313 2.70 33.73 14.85
CA LYS A 313 3.58 34.02 16.01
C LYS A 313 4.66 32.94 16.14
N LYS A 314 5.88 33.33 16.54
CA LYS A 314 7.02 32.40 16.74
C LYS A 314 6.64 31.18 17.59
N LYS A 315 5.87 31.38 18.67
CA LYS A 315 5.40 30.29 19.54
C LYS A 315 4.57 29.22 18.82
N ILE A 316 3.80 29.61 17.80
CA ILE A 316 2.99 28.68 17.00
C ILE A 316 3.91 27.91 16.06
N VAL A 317 4.83 28.60 15.38
CA VAL A 317 5.77 27.95 14.45
C VAL A 317 6.70 26.97 15.18
N ALA A 318 7.05 27.26 16.42
CA ALA A 318 7.89 26.44 17.28
C ALA A 318 7.13 25.36 18.06
N ALA A 319 5.80 25.23 17.88
CA ALA A 319 5.04 24.20 18.59
C ALA A 319 5.49 22.78 18.21
N ARG A 320 5.39 21.84 19.16
CA ARG A 320 5.92 20.48 19.03
C ARG A 320 5.17 19.69 17.96
N THR A 321 3.84 19.72 18.02
CA THR A 321 2.99 18.87 17.18
C THR A 321 2.62 19.58 15.87
N VAL A 322 2.34 18.81 14.82
CA VAL A 322 1.85 19.36 13.56
C VAL A 322 0.50 20.06 13.74
N PHE A 323 -0.34 19.57 14.67
CA PHE A 323 -1.65 20.13 14.99
C PHE A 323 -1.53 21.56 15.56
N GLU A 324 -0.66 21.75 16.56
CA GLU A 324 -0.47 23.04 17.22
C GLU A 324 0.24 24.07 16.34
N ARG A 325 1.11 23.61 15.43
CA ARG A 325 1.71 24.48 14.41
C ARG A 325 0.68 24.94 13.39
N ASN A 326 -0.38 24.17 13.17
CA ASN A 326 -1.30 24.35 12.05
C ASN A 326 -2.81 24.37 12.40
N PRO A 327 -3.28 25.22 13.35
CA PRO A 327 -4.69 25.28 13.76
C PRO A 327 -5.55 26.18 12.86
N TRP A 328 -5.28 26.18 11.56
CA TRP A 328 -6.10 26.82 10.54
C TRP A 328 -6.32 25.87 9.38
N ARG A 329 -7.43 26.03 8.68
CA ARG A 329 -7.73 25.30 7.45
C ARG A 329 -8.28 26.23 6.37
N VAL A 330 -8.32 25.73 5.14
CA VAL A 330 -9.12 26.35 4.07
C VAL A 330 -10.63 26.23 4.39
N PRO A 331 -11.50 27.10 3.85
CA PRO A 331 -12.92 27.11 4.21
C PRO A 331 -13.66 25.83 3.81
N ASP A 332 -13.28 25.24 2.68
CA ASP A 332 -13.98 24.10 2.07
C ASP A 332 -13.04 22.91 1.82
N ALA A 333 -13.60 21.71 1.86
CA ALA A 333 -12.89 20.51 1.43
C ALA A 333 -12.56 20.58 -0.07
N THR A 334 -11.46 19.93 -0.46
CA THR A 334 -11.08 19.77 -1.87
C THR A 334 -12.21 19.05 -2.61
N PRO A 335 -12.62 19.51 -3.80
CA PRO A 335 -13.56 18.77 -4.62
C PRO A 335 -13.04 17.36 -4.93
N GLU A 336 -13.94 16.40 -5.05
CA GLU A 336 -13.58 15.02 -5.33
C GLU A 336 -12.78 14.88 -6.62
N ASN A 337 -11.93 13.85 -6.68
CA ASN A 337 -11.19 13.43 -7.87
C ASN A 337 -10.20 14.49 -8.38
N ARG A 338 -9.72 15.37 -7.50
CA ARG A 338 -8.66 16.36 -7.81
C ARG A 338 -7.24 15.85 -7.50
N GLY A 339 -7.08 14.55 -7.27
CA GLY A 339 -5.79 13.94 -6.95
C GLY A 339 -5.26 14.36 -5.57
N ARG A 340 -6.18 14.53 -4.62
CA ARG A 340 -5.88 14.84 -3.22
C ARG A 340 -6.57 13.91 -2.24
N ASP A 341 -7.54 13.14 -2.71
CA ASP A 341 -8.24 12.17 -1.89
C ASP A 341 -7.31 11.03 -1.48
N LYS A 342 -7.64 10.40 -0.35
CA LYS A 342 -7.04 9.15 0.10
C LYS A 342 -8.12 8.10 0.32
N CYS A 343 -7.70 6.87 0.57
CA CYS A 343 -8.60 5.73 0.49
C CYS A 343 -8.41 4.76 1.65
N ILE A 344 -9.51 4.21 2.12
CA ILE A 344 -9.57 2.96 2.89
C ILE A 344 -10.05 1.90 1.91
N VAL A 345 -9.20 0.94 1.57
CA VAL A 345 -9.47 -0.04 0.52
C VAL A 345 -9.72 -1.42 1.11
N ARG A 346 -10.64 -2.19 0.54
CA ARG A 346 -10.77 -3.63 0.84
C ARG A 346 -9.87 -4.40 -0.11
N PRO A 347 -8.75 -4.98 0.36
CA PRO A 347 -7.76 -5.57 -0.53
C PRO A 347 -8.31 -6.64 -1.46
N ILE A 348 -9.24 -7.46 -0.95
CA ILE A 348 -9.87 -8.54 -1.73
C ILE A 348 -10.63 -8.04 -2.96
N ASN A 349 -11.15 -6.81 -2.91
CA ASN A 349 -11.98 -6.21 -3.97
C ASN A 349 -11.21 -5.23 -4.87
N VAL A 350 -9.90 -5.07 -4.69
CA VAL A 350 -9.05 -4.18 -5.49
C VAL A 350 -7.92 -4.98 -6.12
N HIS A 351 -7.70 -4.82 -7.42
CA HIS A 351 -6.58 -5.44 -8.16
C HIS A 351 -5.47 -4.45 -8.49
N TYR A 352 -5.83 -3.18 -8.73
CA TYR A 352 -4.87 -2.12 -8.99
C TYR A 352 -5.30 -0.82 -8.30
N PHE A 353 -4.45 -0.34 -7.40
CA PHE A 353 -4.57 0.97 -6.77
C PHE A 353 -3.51 1.95 -7.31
N LYS A 354 -3.93 3.17 -7.65
CA LYS A 354 -3.04 4.25 -8.12
C LYS A 354 -3.16 5.46 -7.19
N ILE A 355 -2.38 5.46 -6.11
CA ILE A 355 -2.07 6.54 -5.15
C ILE A 355 -3.29 7.22 -4.49
N HIS A 356 -4.20 7.77 -5.28
CA HIS A 356 -5.41 8.47 -4.85
C HIS A 356 -6.71 7.73 -5.22
N GLY A 357 -6.63 6.55 -5.84
CA GLY A 357 -7.85 5.79 -6.15
C GLY A 357 -7.63 4.45 -6.84
N VAL A 358 -8.68 3.63 -6.80
CA VAL A 358 -8.76 2.34 -7.48
C VAL A 358 -8.86 2.52 -8.99
N LYS A 359 -8.09 1.73 -9.72
CA LYS A 359 -8.14 1.65 -11.19
C LYS A 359 -8.80 0.39 -11.67
N ILE A 360 -8.58 -0.73 -10.97
CA ILE A 360 -9.20 -2.01 -11.25
C ILE A 360 -9.65 -2.58 -9.91
N GLY A 361 -10.95 -2.77 -9.75
CA GLY A 361 -11.59 -3.22 -8.52
C GLY A 361 -13.10 -2.93 -8.57
N GLY A 362 -13.77 -3.17 -7.46
CA GLY A 362 -15.20 -2.87 -7.28
C GLY A 362 -15.50 -1.39 -6.98
N ASP A 363 -16.68 -1.16 -6.43
CA ASP A 363 -17.25 0.18 -6.24
C ASP A 363 -16.55 1.01 -5.16
N THR A 364 -16.70 2.33 -5.28
CA THR A 364 -16.15 3.32 -4.34
C THR A 364 -17.29 4.13 -3.71
N LEU A 365 -17.30 4.21 -2.39
CA LEU A 365 -18.09 5.16 -1.61
C LEU A 365 -17.21 6.36 -1.25
N THR A 366 -17.70 7.59 -1.43
CA THR A 366 -17.04 8.77 -0.87
C THR A 366 -17.79 9.17 0.40
N LEU A 367 -17.08 9.37 1.51
CA LEU A 367 -17.66 9.84 2.77
C LEU A 367 -17.77 11.36 2.80
N ASP A 368 -18.73 11.86 3.59
CA ASP A 368 -18.88 13.30 3.80
C ASP A 368 -17.76 13.83 4.73
N PRO A 369 -16.97 14.83 4.31
CA PRO A 369 -15.88 15.36 5.14
C PRO A 369 -16.34 16.27 6.30
N GLU A 370 -17.62 16.63 6.38
CA GLU A 370 -18.18 17.42 7.48
C GLU A 370 -18.87 16.54 8.51
N ASP A 371 -19.52 15.45 8.07
CA ASP A 371 -20.33 14.58 8.95
C ASP A 371 -19.68 13.22 9.26
N ASP A 372 -18.90 12.65 8.34
CA ASP A 372 -18.31 11.31 8.50
C ASP A 372 -16.82 11.38 8.89
N LEU A 373 -15.94 11.21 7.89
CA LEU A 373 -14.49 11.18 8.01
C LEU A 373 -13.89 12.14 7.00
N ARG A 374 -13.04 13.05 7.47
CA ARG A 374 -12.22 13.90 6.60
C ARG A 374 -10.76 13.55 6.64
N LEU A 375 -10.09 13.74 5.51
CA LEU A 375 -8.64 13.68 5.43
C LEU A 375 -8.07 15.08 5.71
N VAL A 376 -7.39 15.25 6.83
CA VAL A 376 -6.68 16.46 7.21
C VAL A 376 -5.25 16.43 6.66
N HIS A 377 -4.89 17.35 5.76
CA HIS A 377 -3.57 17.40 5.12
C HIS A 377 -2.74 18.60 5.54
N TYR A 378 -1.65 18.35 6.27
CA TYR A 378 -0.68 19.34 6.74
C TYR A 378 0.46 19.60 5.75
N ARG A 379 0.12 19.75 4.47
CA ARG A 379 1.07 19.87 3.37
C ARG A 379 2.15 20.95 3.55
N LYS A 380 1.84 22.03 4.29
CA LYS A 380 2.77 23.14 4.53
C LYS A 380 4.02 22.74 5.31
N ASP A 381 3.94 21.74 6.21
CA ASP A 381 5.07 21.26 7.00
C ASP A 381 5.85 20.12 6.34
N ASN A 382 5.40 19.69 5.16
CA ASN A 382 6.12 18.75 4.33
C ASN A 382 7.37 19.41 3.73
N PRO A 383 8.59 18.90 3.99
CA PRO A 383 9.83 19.46 3.48
C PRO A 383 9.89 19.61 1.95
N ARG A 384 9.14 18.79 1.20
CA ARG A 384 9.08 18.84 -0.26
C ARG A 384 8.11 19.89 -0.81
N HIS A 385 7.29 20.47 0.05
CA HIS A 385 6.23 21.39 -0.33
C HIS A 385 6.24 22.69 0.49
N ARG A 386 7.43 23.16 0.91
CA ARG A 386 7.60 24.40 1.71
C ARG A 386 6.97 25.65 1.06
N GLY A 387 6.83 25.66 -0.26
CA GLY A 387 6.19 26.74 -1.01
C GLY A 387 4.66 26.71 -1.04
N PHE A 388 4.01 25.71 -0.42
CA PHE A 388 2.55 25.57 -0.42
C PHE A 388 1.88 26.73 0.31
N ARG A 389 0.96 27.41 -0.38
CA ARG A 389 0.20 28.55 0.14
C ARG A 389 -1.28 28.22 0.15
N MET A 390 -1.94 28.57 1.24
CA MET A 390 -3.40 28.53 1.37
C MET A 390 -3.95 29.95 1.45
N ARG A 391 -5.19 30.11 1.03
CA ARG A 391 -5.92 31.37 1.07
C ARG A 391 -7.16 31.20 1.94
N GLN A 392 -7.67 32.32 2.46
CA GLN A 392 -8.93 32.36 3.22
C GLN A 392 -8.93 31.40 4.42
N LEU A 393 -7.92 31.51 5.28
CA LEU A 393 -7.78 30.60 6.41
C LEU A 393 -8.82 30.88 7.49
N VAL A 394 -9.53 29.83 7.90
CA VAL A 394 -10.40 29.84 9.08
C VAL A 394 -9.72 29.08 10.22
N LYS A 395 -9.92 29.53 11.46
CA LYS A 395 -9.34 28.87 12.63
C LYS A 395 -10.08 27.57 12.90
N ASP A 396 -9.35 26.49 13.13
CA ASP A 396 -9.91 25.18 13.46
C ASP A 396 -8.96 24.50 14.45
N ALA A 397 -9.43 24.31 15.69
CA ALA A 397 -8.67 23.71 16.78
C ALA A 397 -9.05 22.24 17.04
N SER A 398 -9.94 21.65 16.23
CA SER A 398 -10.49 20.32 16.47
C SER A 398 -9.41 19.24 16.57
N MET A 399 -8.40 19.28 15.70
CA MET A 399 -7.27 18.35 15.75
C MET A 399 -6.39 18.52 17.01
N ILE A 400 -6.29 19.74 17.56
CA ILE A 400 -5.60 19.96 18.84
C ILE A 400 -6.40 19.34 19.98
N GLU A 401 -7.72 19.49 19.98
CA GLU A 401 -8.61 18.95 21.02
C GLU A 401 -8.61 17.42 21.02
N ILE A 402 -8.73 16.80 19.83
CA ILE A 402 -8.59 15.36 19.65
C ILE A 402 -7.23 14.88 20.17
N TRP A 403 -6.15 15.55 19.76
CA TRP A 403 -4.80 15.17 20.19
C TRP A 403 -4.63 15.25 21.71
N LYS A 404 -5.08 16.34 22.34
CA LYS A 404 -5.02 16.49 23.80
C LYS A 404 -5.80 15.42 24.54
N LYS A 405 -6.98 15.03 24.02
CA LYS A 405 -7.78 13.94 24.57
C LYS A 405 -7.04 12.61 24.47
N MET A 406 -6.46 12.30 23.31
CA MET A 406 -5.70 11.08 23.07
C MET A 406 -4.47 10.96 23.98
N THR A 407 -3.70 12.03 24.16
CA THR A 407 -2.47 11.98 24.98
C THR A 407 -2.69 12.27 26.45
N SER A 408 -3.90 12.68 26.85
CA SER A 408 -4.17 13.30 28.16
C SER A 408 -3.22 14.48 28.45
N GLY A 409 -2.84 15.22 27.40
CA GLY A 409 -1.89 16.34 27.49
C GLY A 409 -0.42 15.95 27.66
N ARG A 410 -0.07 14.66 27.63
CA ARG A 410 1.30 14.18 27.73
C ARG A 410 2.01 14.20 26.37
N ASP A 411 3.34 14.18 26.41
CA ASP A 411 4.15 13.97 25.21
C ASP A 411 4.14 12.50 24.80
N VAL A 412 4.19 12.26 23.49
CA VAL A 412 4.30 10.91 22.95
C VAL A 412 5.70 10.41 23.21
N SER A 413 5.78 9.33 23.98
CA SER A 413 7.01 8.61 24.28
C SER A 413 6.79 7.11 24.07
N PRO A 414 7.86 6.31 23.95
CA PRO A 414 7.75 4.84 23.91
C PRO A 414 6.96 4.26 25.09
N GLU A 415 7.06 4.85 26.28
CA GLU A 415 6.33 4.45 27.49
C GLU A 415 4.82 4.72 27.35
N LEU A 416 4.46 5.91 26.87
CA LEU A 416 3.06 6.26 26.61
C LEU A 416 2.44 5.31 25.59
N PHE A 417 3.19 4.96 24.54
CA PHE A 417 2.76 4.00 23.54
C PHE A 417 2.50 2.61 24.13
N LYS A 418 3.40 2.14 25.02
CA LYS A 418 3.29 0.84 25.71
C LYS A 418 2.07 0.76 26.62
N GLN A 419 1.84 1.79 27.46
CA GLN A 419 0.67 1.86 28.36
C GLN A 419 -0.66 1.71 27.61
N HIS A 420 -0.76 2.26 26.40
CA HIS A 420 -1.95 2.11 25.55
C HIS A 420 -2.08 0.71 24.93
N THR A 421 -0.99 -0.06 24.81
CA THR A 421 -1.03 -1.44 24.30
C THR A 421 -1.63 -2.38 25.34
N ASP A 422 -1.21 -2.26 26.59
CA ASP A 422 -1.65 -3.13 27.70
C ASP A 422 -3.12 -2.87 28.08
N ALA A 423 -3.64 -1.66 27.85
CA ALA A 423 -5.06 -1.34 28.05
C ALA A 423 -5.98 -1.81 26.91
N SER A 424 -5.42 -2.35 25.81
CA SER A 424 -6.15 -2.73 24.59
C SER A 424 -6.09 -4.23 24.26
N LEU A 425 -5.46 -5.04 25.11
CA LEU A 425 -5.51 -6.50 25.04
C LEU A 425 -6.56 -7.00 26.04
N PRO A 426 -7.61 -7.72 25.59
CA PRO A 426 -8.47 -8.51 26.47
C PRO A 426 -7.69 -9.59 27.23
#